data_AF-A0A2T0U8A5-F1
#
_entry.id   AF-A0A2T0U8A5-F1
#
_cell.length_a   1.000
_cell.length_b   1.000
_cell.length_c   1.000
_cell.angle_alpha   90.00
_cell.angle_beta   90.00
_cell.angle_gamma   90.00
#
_symmetry.space_group_name_H-M   'P 1'
#
loop_
_entity.id
_entity.type
_entity.pdbx_description
1 polymer ?
#
loop_
_entity_poly.entity_id
_entity_poly.type
_entity_poly.pdbx_seq_one_letter_code
_entity_poly.pdbx_strand_id
1 'polypeptide(L)'
;MAGAISLDYATMEESYSRIINDSQSINDSLADLGAKLDALEWDGADREAYMAQREEWEQSMAKLNEILEAVGNAVDNARQRYADTEAANAARFR
;
A
#
# COMPACT_ATOMS: atom_id res chain seq x y z
N MET A 1 -5.38 24.86 21.63
CA MET A 1 -5.74 24.10 20.42
C MET A 1 -4.76 22.95 20.11
N ALA A 2 -3.98 22.44 21.08
CA ALA A 2 -3.03 21.33 20.83
C ALA A 2 -3.69 19.93 20.83
N GLY A 3 -4.82 19.76 21.52
CA GLY A 3 -5.48 18.45 21.65
C GLY A 3 -6.15 17.92 20.39
N ALA A 4 -6.62 18.80 19.48
CA ALA A 4 -7.22 18.37 18.22
C ALA A 4 -6.17 17.85 17.23
N ILE A 5 -5.02 18.52 17.15
CA ILE A 5 -3.91 18.16 16.25
C ILE A 5 -3.27 16.81 16.66
N SER A 6 -3.12 16.57 17.96
CA SER A 6 -2.59 15.29 18.48
C SER A 6 -3.53 14.10 18.23
N LEU A 7 -4.85 14.31 18.22
CA LEU A 7 -5.84 13.26 17.93
C LEU A 7 -5.83 12.89 16.44
N ASP A 8 -5.69 13.88 15.57
CA ASP A 8 -5.55 13.67 14.13
C ASP A 8 -4.27 12.88 13.79
N TYR A 9 -3.15 13.14 14.49
CA TYR A 9 -1.91 12.40 14.30
C TYR A 9 -2.05 10.90 14.61
N ALA A 10 -2.61 10.56 15.77
CA ALA A 10 -2.80 9.17 16.18
C ALA A 10 -3.71 8.41 15.19
N THR A 11 -4.75 9.08 14.70
CA THR A 11 -5.68 8.53 13.70
C THR A 11 -4.99 8.31 12.35
N MET A 12 -4.07 9.20 11.96
CA MET A 12 -3.31 9.08 10.72
C MET A 12 -2.29 7.92 10.77
N GLU A 13 -1.61 7.73 11.90
CA GLU A 13 -0.66 6.62 12.11
C GLU A 13 -1.36 5.25 12.12
N GLU A 14 -2.56 5.18 12.72
CA GLU A 14 -3.39 3.97 12.70
C GLU A 14 -3.82 3.64 11.26
N SER A 15 -4.28 4.66 10.51
CA SER A 15 -4.67 4.51 9.11
C SER A 15 -3.50 4.05 8.24
N TYR A 16 -2.30 4.57 8.49
CA TYR A 16 -1.06 4.16 7.83
C TYR A 16 -0.76 2.67 8.05
N SER A 17 -0.74 2.25 9.33
CA SER A 17 -0.47 0.87 9.70
C SER A 17 -1.49 -0.08 9.07
N ARG A 18 -2.76 0.36 8.99
CA ARG A 18 -3.82 -0.39 8.33
C ARG A 18 -3.60 -0.54 6.82
N ILE A 19 -3.26 0.54 6.13
CA ILE A 19 -3.01 0.51 4.67
C ILE A 19 -1.85 -0.43 4.34
N ILE A 20 -0.78 -0.44 5.14
CA ILE A 20 0.35 -1.37 4.94
C ILE A 20 -0.06 -2.83 5.18
N ASN A 21 -0.83 -3.08 6.23
CA ASN A 21 -1.30 -4.43 6.53
C ASN A 21 -2.27 -4.95 5.44
N ASP A 22 -3.19 -4.09 5.00
CA ASP A 22 -4.14 -4.42 3.92
C ASP A 22 -3.38 -4.66 2.60
N SER A 23 -2.35 -3.86 2.31
CA SER A 23 -1.43 -4.05 1.18
C SER A 23 -0.73 -5.41 1.19
N GLN A 24 -0.18 -5.81 2.34
CA GLN A 24 0.44 -7.13 2.51
C GLN A 24 -0.59 -8.24 2.33
N SER A 25 -1.79 -8.10 2.91
CA SER A 25 -2.85 -9.10 2.76
C SER A 25 -3.32 -9.26 1.30
N ILE A 26 -3.37 -8.16 0.54
CA ILE A 26 -3.63 -8.19 -0.90
C ILE A 26 -2.51 -8.93 -1.63
N ASN A 27 -1.24 -8.59 -1.35
CA ASN A 27 -0.10 -9.27 -1.96
C ASN A 27 -0.08 -10.78 -1.67
N ASP A 28 -0.38 -11.20 -0.44
CA ASP A 28 -0.44 -12.61 -0.06
C ASP A 28 -1.59 -13.34 -0.77
N SER A 29 -2.77 -12.72 -0.84
CA SER A 29 -3.92 -13.29 -1.55
C SER A 29 -3.64 -13.45 -3.03
N LEU A 30 -2.90 -12.51 -3.61
CA LEU A 30 -2.51 -12.56 -5.00
C LEU A 30 -1.38 -13.61 -5.23
N ALA A 31 -0.40 -13.71 -4.35
CA ALA A 31 0.61 -14.77 -4.42
C ALA A 31 -0.02 -16.17 -4.35
N ASP A 32 -1.00 -16.36 -3.46
CA ASP A 32 -1.77 -17.61 -3.34
C ASP A 32 -2.55 -17.93 -4.63
N LEU A 33 -3.16 -16.92 -5.26
CA LEU A 33 -3.88 -17.12 -6.50
C LEU A 33 -2.94 -17.47 -7.67
N GLY A 34 -1.77 -16.84 -7.74
CA GLY A 34 -0.71 -17.19 -8.69
C GLY A 34 -0.20 -18.62 -8.50
N ALA A 35 0.03 -19.04 -7.26
CA ALA A 35 0.45 -20.40 -6.94
C ALA A 35 -0.63 -21.44 -7.32
N LYS A 36 -1.90 -21.13 -7.10
CA LYS A 36 -3.02 -21.98 -7.55
C LYS A 36 -3.11 -22.08 -9.06
N LEU A 37 -2.83 -20.99 -9.77
CA LEU A 37 -2.77 -20.94 -11.23
C LEU A 37 -1.61 -21.75 -11.80
N ASP A 38 -0.43 -21.69 -11.18
CA ASP A 38 0.75 -22.50 -11.54
C ASP A 38 0.54 -23.99 -11.28
N ALA A 39 -0.29 -24.35 -10.29
CA ALA A 39 -0.60 -25.74 -9.94
C ALA A 39 -1.60 -26.41 -10.89
N LEU A 40 -2.28 -25.64 -11.75
CA LEU A 40 -3.18 -26.18 -12.76
C LEU A 40 -2.33 -26.70 -13.94
N GLU A 41 -2.52 -27.96 -14.31
CA GLU A 41 -1.85 -28.56 -15.47
C GLU A 41 -2.62 -28.16 -16.74
N TRP A 42 -2.09 -27.19 -17.49
CA TRP A 42 -2.69 -26.70 -18.73
C TRP A 42 -2.18 -27.51 -19.92
N ASP A 43 -2.99 -28.44 -20.44
CA ASP A 43 -2.63 -29.26 -21.61
C ASP A 43 -3.03 -28.55 -22.93
N GLY A 44 -2.16 -28.57 -23.93
CA GLY A 44 -2.44 -28.07 -25.29
C GLY A 44 -2.59 -26.55 -25.45
N ALA A 45 -3.59 -26.12 -26.24
CA ALA A 45 -3.79 -24.74 -26.74
C ALA A 45 -4.05 -23.69 -25.63
N ASP A 46 -4.41 -24.14 -24.43
CA ASP A 46 -4.70 -23.27 -23.29
C ASP A 46 -3.42 -22.70 -22.65
N ARG A 47 -2.24 -23.21 -23.02
CA ARG A 47 -0.94 -22.74 -22.50
C ARG A 47 -0.62 -21.30 -22.89
N GLU A 48 -0.96 -20.88 -24.12
CA GLU A 48 -0.74 -19.49 -24.56
C GLU A 48 -1.68 -18.52 -23.83
N ALA A 49 -2.95 -18.88 -23.67
CA ALA A 49 -3.92 -18.09 -22.91
C ALA A 49 -3.50 -17.96 -21.45
N TYR A 50 -3.02 -19.05 -20.85
CA TYR A 50 -2.47 -19.05 -19.50
C TYR A 50 -1.25 -18.12 -19.36
N MET A 51 -0.29 -18.19 -20.28
CA MET A 51 0.90 -17.33 -20.25
C MET A 51 0.52 -15.84 -20.36
N ALA A 52 -0.45 -15.50 -21.22
CA ALA A 52 -0.95 -14.13 -21.33
C ALA A 52 -1.63 -13.65 -20.03
N GLN A 53 -2.47 -14.50 -19.43
CA GLN A 53 -3.16 -14.16 -18.17
C GLN A 53 -2.17 -14.03 -17.00
N ARG A 54 -1.12 -14.84 -16.99
CA ARG A 54 -0.03 -14.77 -16.01
C ARG A 54 0.79 -13.48 -16.17
N GLU A 55 1.04 -13.05 -17.40
CA GLU A 55 1.74 -11.78 -17.64
C GLU A 55 0.88 -10.59 -17.17
N GLU A 56 -0.40 -10.56 -17.50
CA GLU A 56 -1.34 -9.52 -17.03
C GLU A 56 -1.42 -9.49 -15.50
N TRP A 57 -1.36 -10.67 -14.88
CA TRP A 57 -1.32 -10.83 -13.44
C TRP A 57 -0.06 -10.20 -12.82
N GLU A 58 1.12 -10.55 -13.32
CA GLU A 58 2.39 -10.00 -12.86
C GLU A 58 2.44 -8.47 -13.03
N GLN A 59 1.90 -7.95 -14.14
CA GLN A 59 1.79 -6.51 -14.37
C GLN A 59 0.85 -5.82 -13.36
N SER A 60 -0.29 -6.44 -13.06
CA SER A 60 -1.25 -5.92 -12.08
C SER A 60 -0.67 -5.89 -10.68
N MET A 61 0.12 -6.91 -10.31
CA MET A 61 0.88 -6.97 -9.06
C MET A 61 1.89 -5.84 -8.94
N ALA A 62 2.69 -5.63 -9.98
CA ALA A 62 3.70 -4.57 -10.00
C ALA A 62 3.04 -3.18 -9.80
N LYS A 63 1.94 -2.93 -10.50
CA LYS A 63 1.19 -1.66 -10.40
C LYS A 63 0.57 -1.45 -9.03
N LEU A 64 0.06 -2.51 -8.40
CA LEU A 64 -0.47 -2.45 -7.03
C LEU A 64 0.63 -2.05 -6.05
N ASN A 65 1.80 -2.67 -6.12
CA ASN A 65 2.94 -2.32 -5.27
C ASN A 65 3.38 -0.87 -5.47
N GLU A 66 3.42 -0.38 -6.70
CA GLU A 66 3.74 1.02 -7.00
C GLU A 66 2.75 2.00 -6.37
N ILE A 67 1.44 1.71 -6.46
CA ILE A 67 0.40 2.53 -5.82
C ILE A 67 0.56 2.53 -4.29
N LEU A 68 0.84 1.38 -3.71
CA LEU A 68 1.00 1.22 -2.26
C LEU A 68 2.23 1.97 -1.75
N GLU A 69 3.33 1.93 -2.48
CA GLU A 69 4.53 2.72 -2.19
C GLU A 69 4.25 4.23 -2.32
N ALA A 70 3.54 4.65 -3.37
CA ALA A 70 3.16 6.05 -3.55
C ALA A 70 2.26 6.56 -2.41
N VAL A 71 1.30 5.75 -1.96
CA VAL A 71 0.45 6.07 -0.80
C VAL A 71 1.28 6.18 0.47
N GLY A 72 2.17 5.23 0.73
CA GLY A 72 3.08 5.27 1.89
C GLY A 72 3.92 6.54 1.92
N ASN A 73 4.53 6.90 0.77
CA ASN A 73 5.33 8.11 0.62
C ASN A 73 4.51 9.40 0.82
N ALA A 74 3.29 9.47 0.27
CA ALA A 74 2.42 10.62 0.44
C ALA A 74 2.01 10.83 1.90
N VAL A 75 1.74 9.74 2.63
CA VAL A 75 1.37 9.78 4.05
C VAL A 75 2.55 10.15 4.93
N ASP A 76 3.75 9.60 4.69
CA ASP A 76 4.95 10.01 5.45
C ASP A 76 5.32 11.48 5.19
N ASN A 77 5.16 11.95 3.94
CA ASN A 77 5.34 13.37 3.64
C ASN A 77 4.34 14.26 4.39
N ALA A 78 3.07 13.84 4.45
CA ALA A 78 2.07 14.54 5.26
C ALA A 78 2.47 14.56 6.74
N ARG A 79 2.92 13.43 7.30
CA ARG A 79 3.40 13.31 8.68
C ARG A 79 4.53 14.29 8.99
N GLN A 80 5.55 14.34 8.14
CA GLN A 80 6.69 15.26 8.29
C GLN A 80 6.25 16.73 8.25
N ARG A 81 5.44 17.10 7.25
CA ARG A 81 4.92 18.47 7.12
C ARG A 81 4.11 18.91 8.32
N TYR A 82 3.31 18.00 8.89
CA TYR A 82 2.53 18.29 10.10
C TYR A 82 3.45 18.50 11.31
N ALA A 83 4.43 17.62 11.54
CA ALA A 83 5.39 17.76 12.63
C ALA A 83 6.19 19.07 12.55
N ASP A 84 6.66 19.44 11.35
CA ASP A 84 7.38 20.70 11.11
C ASP A 84 6.48 21.92 11.39
N THR A 85 5.23 21.86 10.95
CA THR A 85 4.25 22.94 11.15
C THR A 85 3.92 23.12 12.62
N GLU A 86 3.76 22.03 13.37
CA GLU A 86 3.50 22.08 14.81
C GLU A 86 4.71 22.58 15.58
N ALA A 87 5.92 22.12 15.25
CA ALA A 87 7.16 22.63 15.84
C ALA A 87 7.34 24.14 15.59
N ALA A 88 7.07 24.60 14.36
CA ALA A 88 7.12 26.02 14.01
C ALA A 88 6.07 26.86 14.74
N ASN A 89 4.84 26.36 14.88
CA ASN A 89 3.77 27.04 15.61
C ASN A 89 4.06 27.05 17.12
N ALA A 90 4.50 25.94 17.70
CA ALA A 90 4.87 25.84 19.11
C ALA A 90 6.04 26.78 19.46
N ALA A 91 7.02 26.95 18.56
CA ALA A 91 8.10 27.93 18.71
C ALA A 91 7.60 29.38 18.64
N ARG A 92 6.52 29.64 17.88
CA ARG A 92 5.90 30.96 17.73
C ARG A 92 5.05 31.40 18.92
N PHE A 93 4.51 30.44 19.67
CA PHE A 93 3.63 30.68 20.82
C PHE A 93 4.34 30.46 22.18
N ARG A 94 5.68 30.41 22.20
CA ARG A 94 6.50 30.46 23.42
C ARG A 94 7.02 31.87 23.68
#